data_AF-A0MZN9-F1
#
_entry.id   AF-A0MZN9-F1
#
_cell.length_a   1.000
_cell.length_b   1.000
_cell.length_c   1.000
_cell.angle_alpha   90.00
_cell.angle_beta   90.00
_cell.angle_gamma   90.00
#
_symmetry.space_group_name_H-M   'P 1'
#
loop_
_entity.id
_entity.type
_entity.pdbx_description
1 polymer ?
#
loop_
_entity_poly.entity_id
_entity_poly.type
_entity_poly.pdbx_seq_one_letter_code
_entity_poly.pdbx_strand_id
1 'polypeptide(L)'
;MVWYQLFEYAIGHWLQKATEHMIGCVLCSPGCFSLFRGKALMDDNVMKKYTTQSDEARHYVQYDQGEDRWLCTLLLQRGYRVEYSAASDAYTHCPEGFNEFYNQRRRWVPSTIANIMDLLGDAKRTIKINDNISLLYIFYQMMLMGGTILGPGTIFLMLVGAFVAAFRIDNWTSFHYNIIPILGFMFICFTCKANIQLFVAQVLSTAYALIMMAVIVGTALQLGEDGIGSPSAIFLIS
;
A
#
# COMPACT_ATOMS: atom_id res chain seq x y z
N MET A 1 -3.40 -0.80 -17.28
CA MET A 1 -3.14 -0.23 -15.95
C MET A 1 -4.31 0.59 -15.43
N VAL A 2 -4.96 1.41 -16.26
CA VAL A 2 -6.15 2.22 -15.90
C VAL A 2 -7.18 1.45 -15.06
N TRP A 3 -7.67 0.30 -15.54
CA TRP A 3 -8.67 -0.51 -14.81
C TRP A 3 -8.20 -0.99 -13.44
N TYR A 4 -6.94 -1.40 -13.34
CA TYR A 4 -6.34 -1.82 -12.07
C TYR A 4 -6.27 -0.64 -11.09
N GLN A 5 -5.86 0.54 -11.57
CA GLN A 5 -5.81 1.73 -10.74
C GLN A 5 -7.21 2.19 -10.29
N LEU A 6 -8.23 2.12 -11.16
CA LEU A 6 -9.61 2.44 -10.80
C LEU A 6 -10.12 1.52 -9.67
N PHE A 7 -9.83 0.22 -9.78
CA PHE A 7 -10.16 -0.75 -8.74
C PHE A 7 -9.49 -0.41 -7.40
N GLU A 8 -8.21 -0.05 -7.41
CA GLU A 8 -7.50 0.32 -6.19
C GLU A 8 -7.98 1.64 -5.59
N TYR A 9 -8.38 2.61 -6.42
CA TYR A 9 -9.04 3.82 -5.93
C TYR A 9 -10.37 3.51 -5.27
N ALA A 10 -11.19 2.62 -5.86
CA ALA A 10 -12.44 2.18 -5.27
C ALA A 10 -12.21 1.52 -3.90
N ILE A 11 -11.28 0.57 -3.79
CA ILE A 11 -10.93 -0.05 -2.50
C ILE A 11 -10.43 1.01 -1.51
N GLY A 12 -9.48 1.84 -1.93
CA GLY A 12 -8.87 2.82 -1.04
C GLY A 12 -9.85 3.87 -0.53
N HIS A 13 -10.77 4.34 -1.37
CA HIS A 13 -11.69 5.42 -1.00
C HIS A 13 -12.98 4.89 -0.38
N TRP A 14 -13.60 3.88 -0.99
CA TRP A 14 -14.90 3.37 -0.54
C TRP A 14 -14.79 2.40 0.63
N LEU A 15 -13.68 1.68 0.79
CA LEU A 15 -13.49 0.76 1.92
C LEU A 15 -12.56 1.36 2.97
N GLN A 16 -11.31 1.65 2.61
CA GLN A 16 -10.32 2.05 3.61
C GLN A 16 -10.61 3.43 4.21
N LYS A 17 -10.72 4.49 3.39
CA LYS A 17 -10.98 5.85 3.91
C LYS A 17 -12.33 5.98 4.59
N ALA A 18 -13.35 5.29 4.08
CA ALA A 18 -14.65 5.22 4.74
C ALA A 18 -14.54 4.60 6.14
N THR A 19 -13.80 3.49 6.26
CA THR A 19 -13.52 2.85 7.55
C THR A 19 -12.76 3.80 8.47
N GLU A 20 -11.63 4.35 8.02
CA GLU A 20 -10.80 5.31 8.77
C GLU A 20 -11.61 6.50 9.29
N HIS A 21 -12.50 7.06 8.47
CA HIS A 21 -13.40 8.14 8.86
C HIS A 21 -14.38 7.75 9.97
N MET A 22 -14.94 6.54 9.89
CA MET A 22 -15.89 6.02 10.89
C MET A 22 -15.22 5.75 12.24
N ILE A 23 -13.99 5.23 12.24
CA ILE A 23 -13.28 4.88 13.48
C ILE A 23 -12.42 6.02 14.06
N GLY A 24 -12.23 7.10 13.30
CA GLY A 24 -11.48 8.28 13.74
C GLY A 24 -11.26 9.29 12.63
N CYS A 25 -10.07 9.25 12.03
CA CYS A 25 -9.65 10.18 10.99
C CYS A 25 -9.03 9.47 9.78
N VAL A 26 -9.16 10.09 8.61
CA VAL A 26 -8.45 9.66 7.40
C VAL A 26 -6.96 10.02 7.49
N LEU A 27 -6.09 9.11 7.09
CA LEU A 27 -4.63 9.33 7.15
C LEU A 27 -4.05 10.07 5.93
N CYS A 28 -4.85 10.27 4.89
CA CYS A 28 -4.40 10.92 3.67
C CYS A 28 -5.53 11.56 2.89
N SER A 29 -5.37 12.86 2.70
CA SER A 29 -6.19 13.73 1.88
C SER A 29 -5.43 13.97 0.56
N PRO A 30 -5.82 13.31 -0.55
CA PRO A 30 -5.12 13.44 -1.82
C PRO A 30 -5.28 14.86 -2.36
N GLY A 31 -4.19 15.47 -2.86
CA GLY A 31 -4.15 16.89 -3.19
C GLY A 31 -5.31 17.39 -4.08
N CYS A 32 -5.62 16.70 -5.18
CA CYS A 32 -6.67 17.11 -6.12
C CYS A 32 -8.11 16.99 -5.60
N PHE A 33 -8.31 16.38 -4.43
CA PHE A 33 -9.63 16.02 -3.91
C PHE A 33 -9.76 16.29 -2.41
N SER A 34 -9.17 17.39 -1.96
CA SER A 34 -9.11 17.77 -0.55
C SER A 34 -9.31 19.27 -0.35
N LEU A 35 -10.01 19.63 0.72
CA LEU A 35 -10.20 21.01 1.15
C LEU A 35 -9.74 21.16 2.60
N PHE A 36 -8.83 22.10 2.84
CA PHE A 36 -8.32 22.40 4.18
C PHE A 36 -8.76 23.78 4.63
N ARG A 37 -9.09 23.89 5.91
CA ARG A 37 -9.39 25.19 6.51
C ARG A 37 -8.09 25.95 6.74
N GLY A 38 -7.98 27.16 6.19
CA GLY A 38 -6.77 27.98 6.34
C GLY A 38 -6.30 28.16 7.79
N LYS A 39 -7.23 28.33 8.74
CA LYS A 39 -6.88 28.44 10.16
C LYS A 39 -6.18 27.20 10.73
N ALA A 40 -6.50 26.00 10.23
CA ALA A 40 -5.87 24.75 10.69
C ALA A 40 -4.47 24.60 10.10
N LEU A 41 -4.28 25.04 8.85
CA LEU A 41 -2.95 25.10 8.23
C LEU A 41 -2.05 26.10 8.98
N MET A 42 -2.61 27.26 9.33
CA MET A 42 -1.88 28.33 10.03
C MET A 42 -1.72 28.10 11.54
N ASP A 43 -2.15 26.94 12.06
CA ASP A 43 -1.90 26.57 13.46
C ASP A 43 -0.40 26.35 13.72
N ASP A 44 -0.03 26.46 14.98
CA ASP A 44 1.33 26.40 15.48
C ASP A 44 2.06 25.18 14.92
N ASN A 45 3.16 25.47 14.24
CA ASN A 45 4.07 24.48 13.66
C ASN A 45 3.46 23.49 12.65
N VAL A 46 2.24 23.70 12.13
CA VAL A 46 1.73 22.90 11.00
C VAL A 46 2.50 23.29 9.74
N MET A 47 2.29 24.50 9.20
CA MET A 47 3.02 24.95 8.01
C MET A 47 4.54 24.99 8.23
N LYS A 48 5.01 25.43 9.40
CA LYS A 48 6.45 25.48 9.69
C LYS A 48 7.13 24.12 9.55
N LYS A 49 6.49 23.04 10.01
CA LYS A 49 7.02 21.67 9.85
C LYS A 49 6.83 21.17 8.42
N TYR A 50 5.66 21.42 7.84
CA TYR A 50 5.34 21.00 6.48
C TYR A 50 6.34 21.55 5.45
N THR A 51 6.79 22.80 5.61
CA THR A 51 7.77 23.45 4.72
C THR A 51 9.23 23.19 5.11
N THR A 52 9.50 22.27 6.02
CA THR A 52 10.89 21.94 6.40
C THR A 52 11.56 21.25 5.22
N GLN A 53 12.76 21.71 4.85
CA GLN A 53 13.52 21.08 3.79
C GLN A 53 13.99 19.69 4.21
N SER A 54 13.95 18.75 3.27
CA SER A 54 14.38 17.38 3.49
C SER A 54 15.91 17.30 3.46
N ASP A 55 16.50 17.05 4.63
CA ASP A 55 17.96 16.88 4.80
C ASP A 55 18.38 15.42 5.08
N GLU A 56 17.45 14.57 5.53
CA GLU A 56 17.71 13.17 5.89
C GLU A 56 16.91 12.21 5.01
N ALA A 57 17.40 10.97 4.85
CA ALA A 57 16.74 9.95 4.04
C ALA A 57 15.25 9.74 4.40
N ARG A 58 14.91 9.78 5.70
CA ARG A 58 13.52 9.67 6.17
C ARG A 58 12.67 10.86 5.73
N HIS A 59 13.24 12.07 5.73
CA HIS A 59 12.54 13.29 5.33
C HIS A 59 12.18 13.25 3.85
N TYR A 60 13.07 12.81 2.96
CA TYR A 60 12.73 12.64 1.54
C TYR A 60 11.54 11.67 1.33
N VAL A 61 11.48 10.59 2.10
CA VAL A 61 10.37 9.62 2.00
C VAL A 61 9.08 10.18 2.58
N GLN A 62 9.16 10.89 3.71
CA GLN A 62 7.98 11.34 4.44
C GLN A 62 7.43 12.66 3.90
N TYR A 63 8.30 13.66 3.71
CA TYR A 63 7.93 15.04 3.38
C TYR A 63 7.75 15.20 1.88
N ASP A 64 8.70 14.73 1.07
CA ASP A 64 8.70 15.00 -0.37
C ASP A 64 7.87 13.96 -1.15
N GLN A 65 8.05 12.67 -0.85
CA GLN A 65 7.29 11.61 -1.54
C GLN A 65 5.87 11.42 -0.98
N GLY A 66 5.63 11.94 0.22
CA GLY A 66 4.44 11.69 1.04
C GLY A 66 3.71 12.95 1.50
N GLU A 67 3.87 14.08 0.80
CA GLU A 67 3.42 15.41 1.21
C GLU A 67 1.97 15.43 1.73
N ASP A 68 1.03 14.82 1.01
CA ASP A 68 -0.38 14.73 1.40
C ASP A 68 -0.56 14.02 2.75
N ARG A 69 0.12 12.88 2.93
CA ARG A 69 0.10 12.10 4.18
C ARG A 69 0.78 12.85 5.30
N TRP A 70 1.88 13.51 5.00
CA TRP A 70 2.63 14.28 5.98
C TRP A 70 1.80 15.43 6.53
N LEU A 71 1.10 16.18 5.67
CA LEU A 71 0.19 17.23 6.09
C LEU A 71 -0.94 16.68 6.97
N CYS A 72 -1.55 15.55 6.59
CA CYS A 72 -2.55 14.89 7.42
C CYS A 72 -1.98 14.50 8.80
N THR A 73 -0.82 13.83 8.84
CA THR A 73 -0.14 13.46 10.10
C THR A 73 0.04 14.67 11.02
N LEU A 74 0.51 15.81 10.48
CA LEU A 74 0.69 17.04 11.23
C LEU A 74 -0.62 17.59 11.80
N LEU A 75 -1.70 17.58 11.01
CA LEU A 75 -3.02 18.01 11.44
C LEU A 75 -3.57 17.10 12.54
N LEU A 76 -3.43 15.77 12.39
CA LEU A 76 -3.86 14.80 13.38
C LEU A 76 -3.13 14.98 14.72
N GLN A 77 -1.80 15.17 14.67
CA GLN A 77 -0.96 15.43 15.84
C GLN A 77 -1.23 16.81 16.49
N ARG A 78 -1.97 17.69 15.80
CA ARG A 78 -2.44 18.99 16.30
C ARG A 78 -3.88 19.00 16.80
N GLY A 79 -4.55 17.85 16.80
CA GLY A 79 -5.92 17.73 17.31
C GLY A 79 -7.00 17.95 16.25
N TYR A 80 -6.63 18.15 14.99
CA TYR A 80 -7.60 18.32 13.92
C TYR A 80 -8.14 16.98 13.44
N ARG A 81 -9.41 16.99 13.04
CA ARG A 81 -10.05 15.87 12.36
C ARG A 81 -9.90 16.00 10.85
N VAL A 82 -9.54 14.90 10.20
CA VAL A 82 -9.55 14.77 8.74
C VAL A 82 -10.65 13.80 8.35
N GLU A 83 -11.62 14.26 7.56
CA GLU A 83 -12.85 13.55 7.26
C GLU A 83 -12.95 13.11 5.79
N TYR A 84 -13.61 11.98 5.56
CA TYR A 84 -13.99 11.52 4.24
C TYR A 84 -15.42 11.99 3.92
N SER A 85 -15.63 12.63 2.78
CA SER A 85 -16.96 13.02 2.30
C SER A 85 -17.39 12.13 1.14
N ALA A 86 -18.35 11.24 1.38
CA ALA A 86 -18.87 10.35 0.34
C ALA A 86 -19.63 11.08 -0.78
N ALA A 87 -20.08 12.31 -0.53
CA ALA A 87 -20.79 13.14 -1.51
C ALA A 87 -19.86 14.04 -2.34
N SER A 88 -18.55 13.91 -2.17
CA SER A 88 -17.58 14.67 -2.95
C SER A 88 -17.18 13.91 -4.21
N ASP A 89 -16.94 14.64 -5.30
CA ASP A 89 -16.52 14.08 -6.59
C ASP A 89 -15.33 14.87 -7.14
N ALA A 90 -14.39 14.17 -7.77
CA ALA A 90 -13.29 14.76 -8.53
C ALA A 90 -12.88 13.87 -9.70
N TYR A 91 -12.46 14.49 -10.80
CA TYR A 91 -11.89 13.81 -11.96
C TYR A 91 -10.39 14.09 -12.02
N THR A 92 -9.60 13.04 -12.21
CA THR A 92 -8.15 13.16 -12.32
C THR A 92 -7.59 12.12 -13.29
N HIS A 93 -6.41 12.39 -13.81
CA HIS A 93 -5.68 11.44 -14.64
C HIS A 93 -5.04 10.37 -13.77
N CYS A 94 -5.12 9.12 -14.23
CA CYS A 94 -4.49 7.98 -13.59
C CYS A 94 -3.36 7.42 -14.47
N PRO A 95 -2.39 6.69 -13.90
CA PRO A 95 -1.33 6.09 -14.70
C PRO A 95 -1.86 5.13 -15.76
N GLU A 96 -1.47 5.38 -17.02
CA GLU A 96 -1.88 4.55 -18.15
C GLU A 96 -0.83 3.46 -18.46
N GLY A 97 0.45 3.79 -18.26
CA GLY A 97 1.59 2.91 -18.49
C GLY A 97 2.16 2.26 -17.23
N PHE A 98 2.90 1.16 -17.41
CA PHE A 98 3.57 0.45 -16.30
C PHE A 98 4.57 1.33 -15.55
N ASN A 99 5.38 2.12 -16.26
CA ASN A 99 6.43 2.93 -15.66
C ASN A 99 5.88 4.01 -14.71
N GLU A 100 4.84 4.72 -15.15
CA GLU A 100 4.15 5.72 -14.34
C GLU A 100 3.51 5.09 -13.11
N PHE A 101 2.81 3.97 -13.32
CA PHE A 101 2.18 3.20 -12.25
C PHE A 101 3.22 2.74 -11.22
N TYR A 102 4.33 2.15 -11.67
CA TYR A 102 5.37 1.65 -10.78
C TYR A 102 6.07 2.78 -10.01
N ASN A 103 6.36 3.91 -10.67
CA ASN A 103 6.92 5.08 -10.01
C ASN A 103 5.97 5.69 -8.96
N GLN A 104 4.66 5.64 -9.21
CA GLN A 104 3.67 6.02 -8.20
C GLN A 104 3.78 5.13 -6.95
N ARG A 105 3.88 3.81 -7.12
CA ARG A 105 4.03 2.86 -6.00
C ARG A 105 5.30 3.06 -5.20
N ARG A 106 6.40 3.33 -5.89
CA ARG A 106 7.70 3.63 -5.26
C ARG A 106 7.66 4.84 -4.32
N ARG A 107 6.75 5.79 -4.54
CA ARG A 107 6.54 6.93 -3.63
C ARG A 107 5.50 6.63 -2.55
N TRP A 108 4.39 6.01 -2.95
CA TRP A 108 3.23 5.83 -2.07
C TRP A 108 3.46 4.81 -0.97
N VAL A 109 4.08 3.67 -1.27
CA VAL A 109 4.26 2.62 -0.26
C VAL A 109 5.24 3.07 0.84
N PRO A 110 6.45 3.57 0.53
CA PRO A 110 7.39 4.01 1.56
C PRO A 110 6.85 5.18 2.39
N SER A 111 6.21 6.17 1.76
CA SER A 111 5.62 7.30 2.48
C SER A 111 4.46 6.91 3.40
N THR A 112 3.66 5.91 3.00
CA THR A 112 2.60 5.34 3.86
C THR A 112 3.21 4.70 5.10
N ILE A 113 4.25 3.88 4.92
CA ILE A 113 4.95 3.22 6.04
C ILE A 113 5.57 4.28 6.96
N ALA A 114 6.30 5.25 6.41
CA ALA A 114 6.94 6.31 7.20
C ALA A 114 5.94 7.12 8.05
N ASN A 115 4.82 7.54 7.46
CA ASN A 115 3.82 8.35 8.17
C ASN A 115 3.04 7.56 9.22
N ILE A 116 2.66 6.30 8.94
CA ILE A 116 2.00 5.47 9.95
C ILE A 116 2.97 5.16 11.10
N MET A 117 4.25 4.87 10.83
CA MET A 117 5.23 4.69 11.92
C MET A 117 5.40 5.94 12.79
N ASP A 118 5.41 7.14 12.19
CA ASP A 118 5.48 8.40 12.91
C ASP A 118 4.25 8.60 13.83
N LEU A 119 3.05 8.35 13.29
CA LEU A 119 1.80 8.40 14.06
C LEU A 119 1.77 7.37 15.21
N LEU A 120 2.20 6.14 14.96
CA LEU A 120 2.27 5.09 15.98
C LEU A 120 3.31 5.41 17.05
N GLY A 121 4.43 6.02 16.66
CA GLY A 121 5.46 6.50 17.58
C GLY A 121 4.96 7.62 18.51
N ASP A 122 4.16 8.55 17.99
CA ASP A 122 3.56 9.65 18.77
C ASP A 122 2.13 9.36 19.25
N ALA A 123 1.71 8.08 19.27
CA ALA A 123 0.32 7.69 19.52
C ALA A 123 -0.21 8.18 20.87
N LYS A 124 0.59 8.05 21.95
CA LYS A 124 0.18 8.47 23.30
C LYS A 124 -0.15 9.96 23.37
N ARG A 125 0.66 10.79 22.72
CA ARG A 125 0.45 12.23 22.66
C ARG A 125 -0.73 12.57 21.76
N THR A 126 -0.81 11.92 20.61
CA THR A 126 -1.87 12.15 19.62
C THR A 126 -3.25 11.83 20.21
N ILE A 127 -3.40 10.72 20.91
CA ILE A 127 -4.65 10.37 21.64
C ILE A 127 -5.00 11.44 22.68
N LYS A 128 -4.00 12.00 23.37
CA LYS A 128 -4.23 13.02 24.41
C LYS A 128 -4.69 14.37 23.84
N ILE A 129 -4.28 14.70 22.61
CA ILE A 129 -4.55 16.01 21.97
C ILE A 129 -5.75 15.95 21.01
N ASN A 130 -6.01 14.79 20.41
CA ASN A 130 -7.04 14.61 19.39
C ASN A 130 -8.13 13.65 19.87
N ASP A 131 -9.29 14.20 20.24
CA ASP A 131 -10.44 13.42 20.73
C ASP A 131 -10.99 12.43 19.68
N ASN A 132 -10.66 12.61 18.40
CA ASN A 132 -11.07 11.72 17.31
C ASN A 132 -10.11 10.53 17.11
N ILE A 133 -9.00 10.47 17.85
CA ILE A 133 -8.02 9.38 17.76
C ILE A 133 -8.09 8.57 19.04
N SER A 134 -8.77 7.42 18.94
CA SER A 134 -8.92 6.46 20.04
C SER A 134 -7.79 5.43 20.08
N LEU A 135 -7.69 4.70 21.18
CA LEU A 135 -6.80 3.53 21.26
C LEU A 135 -7.16 2.46 20.20
N LEU A 136 -8.46 2.29 19.93
CA LEU A 136 -8.95 1.37 18.89
C LEU A 136 -8.47 1.81 17.50
N TYR A 137 -8.48 3.11 17.22
CA TYR A 137 -7.95 3.65 15.97
C TYR A 137 -6.45 3.36 15.82
N ILE A 138 -5.65 3.59 16.88
CA ILE A 138 -4.21 3.28 16.86
C ILE A 138 -3.98 1.78 16.68
N PHE A 139 -4.78 0.93 17.31
CA PHE A 139 -4.71 -0.53 17.11
C PHE A 139 -5.04 -0.92 15.67
N TYR A 140 -6.06 -0.32 15.06
CA TYR A 140 -6.37 -0.52 13.64
C TYR A 140 -5.19 -0.14 12.74
N GLN A 141 -4.56 1.01 12.98
CA GLN A 141 -3.38 1.44 12.21
C GLN A 141 -2.17 0.50 12.41
N MET A 142 -1.99 -0.03 13.61
CA MET A 142 -0.99 -1.07 13.89
C MET A 142 -1.26 -2.36 13.09
N MET A 143 -2.52 -2.79 13.00
CA MET A 143 -2.90 -3.97 12.21
C MET A 143 -2.68 -3.73 10.71
N LEU A 144 -3.04 -2.56 10.19
CA LEU A 144 -2.75 -2.19 8.80
C LEU A 144 -1.24 -2.19 8.49
N MET A 145 -0.43 -1.63 9.40
CA MET A 145 1.03 -1.68 9.28
C MET A 145 1.54 -3.13 9.28
N GLY A 146 1.05 -3.96 10.21
CA GLY A 146 1.39 -5.37 10.28
C GLY A 146 1.06 -6.10 8.98
N GLY A 147 -0.13 -5.91 8.43
CA GLY A 147 -0.53 -6.47 7.13
C GLY A 147 0.36 -5.99 5.99
N THR A 148 0.76 -4.71 5.98
CA THR A 148 1.66 -4.15 4.96
C THR A 148 3.05 -4.79 5.00
N ILE A 149 3.58 -5.07 6.19
CA ILE A 149 4.89 -5.71 6.38
C ILE A 149 4.83 -7.20 6.02
N LEU A 150 3.75 -7.90 6.40
CA LEU A 150 3.60 -9.34 6.17
C LEU A 150 3.19 -9.69 4.73
N GLY A 151 2.48 -8.79 4.05
CA GLY A 151 1.92 -9.01 2.71
C GLY A 151 2.91 -9.55 1.68
N PRO A 152 4.12 -8.97 1.51
CA PRO A 152 5.12 -9.50 0.59
C PRO A 152 5.54 -10.94 0.91
N GLY A 153 5.64 -11.30 2.19
CA GLY A 153 5.95 -12.67 2.62
C GLY A 153 4.83 -13.65 2.30
N THR A 154 3.57 -13.23 2.50
CA THR A 154 2.40 -14.04 2.12
C THR A 154 2.34 -14.28 0.62
N ILE A 155 2.55 -13.25 -0.21
CA ILE A 155 2.59 -13.38 -1.67
C ILE A 155 3.75 -14.30 -2.10
N PHE A 156 4.90 -14.17 -1.46
CA PHE A 156 6.05 -15.04 -1.73
C PHE A 156 5.72 -16.52 -1.48
N LEU A 157 5.13 -16.85 -0.33
CA LEU A 157 4.75 -18.23 0.00
C LEU A 157 3.62 -18.73 -0.90
N MET A 158 2.65 -17.87 -1.22
CA MET A 158 1.59 -18.19 -2.18
C MET A 158 2.18 -18.57 -3.54
N LEU A 159 3.17 -17.84 -4.04
CA LEU A 159 3.87 -18.14 -5.29
C LEU A 159 4.60 -19.49 -5.23
N VAL A 160 5.24 -19.83 -4.12
CA VAL A 160 5.88 -21.15 -3.93
C VAL A 160 4.83 -22.27 -4.00
N GLY A 161 3.71 -22.13 -3.29
CA GLY A 161 2.61 -23.09 -3.35
C GLY A 161 2.01 -23.21 -4.75
N ALA A 162 1.90 -22.09 -5.46
CA ALA A 162 1.49 -21.99 -6.84
C ALA A 162 2.37 -22.83 -7.78
N PHE A 163 3.70 -22.71 -7.66
CA PHE A 163 4.63 -23.50 -8.48
C PHE A 163 4.48 -25.00 -8.23
N VAL A 164 4.31 -25.40 -6.98
CA VAL A 164 4.12 -26.80 -6.58
C VAL A 164 2.81 -27.35 -7.15
N ALA A 165 1.72 -26.57 -7.07
CA ALA A 165 0.41 -26.98 -7.58
C ALA A 165 0.38 -27.08 -9.11
N ALA A 166 0.87 -26.05 -9.81
CA ALA A 166 0.75 -25.94 -11.26
C ALA A 166 1.79 -26.78 -12.02
N PHE A 167 3.04 -26.81 -11.54
CA PHE A 167 4.16 -27.45 -12.25
C PHE A 167 4.64 -28.74 -11.58
N ARG A 168 4.06 -29.14 -10.43
CA ARG A 168 4.45 -30.33 -9.66
C ARG A 168 5.94 -30.34 -9.28
N ILE A 169 6.52 -29.15 -9.09
CA ILE A 169 7.90 -28.95 -8.64
C ILE A 169 7.94 -29.07 -7.11
N ASP A 170 9.05 -29.56 -6.55
CA ASP A 170 9.20 -29.62 -5.10
C ASP A 170 9.24 -28.24 -4.44
N ASN A 171 8.90 -28.19 -3.15
CA ASN A 171 8.80 -26.93 -2.39
C ASN A 171 10.11 -26.15 -2.35
N TRP A 172 11.25 -26.83 -2.21
CA TRP A 172 12.54 -26.19 -2.08
C TRP A 172 13.00 -25.61 -3.42
N THR A 173 12.86 -26.34 -4.52
CA THR A 173 13.17 -25.83 -5.87
C THR A 173 12.25 -24.65 -6.22
N SER A 174 10.95 -24.75 -5.91
CA SER A 174 10.00 -23.65 -6.10
C SER A 174 10.37 -22.40 -5.28
N PHE A 175 10.84 -22.59 -4.05
CA PHE A 175 11.38 -21.52 -3.23
C PHE A 175 12.59 -20.84 -3.88
N HIS A 176 13.55 -21.62 -4.39
CA HIS A 176 14.73 -21.10 -5.08
C HIS A 176 14.36 -20.31 -6.34
N TYR A 177 13.42 -20.82 -7.14
CA TYR A 177 12.93 -20.13 -8.34
C TYR A 177 12.24 -18.80 -8.03
N ASN A 178 11.66 -18.64 -6.84
CA ASN A 178 11.07 -17.38 -6.45
C ASN A 178 12.08 -16.41 -5.82
N ILE A 179 12.96 -16.89 -4.93
CA ILE A 179 13.88 -16.03 -4.18
C ILE A 179 15.02 -15.48 -5.05
N ILE A 180 15.53 -16.26 -6.01
CA ILE A 180 16.67 -15.84 -6.85
C ILE A 180 16.33 -14.59 -7.68
N PRO A 181 15.20 -14.54 -8.43
CA PRO A 181 14.80 -13.33 -9.15
C PRO A 181 14.57 -12.13 -8.24
N ILE A 182 13.99 -12.34 -7.05
CA ILE A 182 13.73 -11.26 -6.08
C ILE A 182 15.04 -10.68 -5.55
N LEU A 183 15.99 -11.52 -5.13
CA LEU A 183 17.31 -11.05 -4.68
C LEU A 183 18.07 -10.34 -5.81
N GLY A 184 17.98 -10.86 -7.04
CA GLY A 184 18.53 -10.20 -8.22
C GLY A 184 17.91 -8.83 -8.45
N PHE A 185 16.59 -8.71 -8.32
CA PHE A 185 15.89 -7.43 -8.44
C PHE A 185 16.23 -6.45 -7.33
N MET A 186 16.39 -6.93 -6.09
CA MET A 186 16.88 -6.11 -4.97
C MET A 186 18.26 -5.54 -5.28
N PHE A 187 19.19 -6.36 -5.77
CA PHE A 187 20.52 -5.91 -6.16
C PHE A 187 20.47 -4.83 -7.25
N ILE A 188 19.60 -4.99 -8.25
CA ILE A 188 19.38 -4.01 -9.32
C ILE A 188 18.81 -2.69 -8.75
N CYS A 189 17.89 -2.76 -7.80
CA CYS A 189 17.34 -1.57 -7.14
C CYS A 189 18.39 -0.73 -6.41
N PHE A 190 19.44 -1.37 -5.85
CA PHE A 190 20.51 -0.67 -5.15
C PHE A 190 21.62 -0.12 -6.08
N THR A 191 21.82 -0.72 -7.25
CA THR A 191 23.02 -0.45 -8.08
C THR A 191 22.71 0.25 -9.40
N CYS A 192 21.54 0.02 -9.98
CA CYS A 192 21.22 0.45 -11.34
C CYS A 192 20.40 1.74 -11.37
N LYS A 193 20.40 2.42 -12.53
CA LYS A 193 19.57 3.61 -12.77
C LYS A 193 18.08 3.25 -12.86
N ALA A 194 17.21 4.23 -12.57
CA ALA A 194 15.75 4.06 -12.54
C ALA A 194 15.16 3.38 -13.79
N ASN A 195 15.65 3.70 -14.99
CA ASN A 195 15.16 3.10 -16.24
C ASN A 195 15.40 1.58 -16.30
N ILE A 196 16.56 1.11 -15.81
CA ILE A 196 16.87 -0.32 -15.76
C ILE A 196 16.01 -1.01 -14.70
N GLN A 197 15.84 -0.37 -13.54
CA GLN A 197 14.97 -0.88 -12.48
C GLN A 197 13.54 -1.08 -13.00
N LEU A 198 12.99 -0.08 -13.71
CA LEU A 198 11.64 -0.13 -14.28
C LEU A 198 11.51 -1.22 -15.34
N PHE A 199 12.49 -1.35 -16.23
CA PHE A 199 12.49 -2.40 -17.26
C PHE A 199 12.49 -3.80 -16.63
N VAL A 200 13.37 -4.05 -15.67
CA VAL A 200 13.45 -5.36 -15.00
C VAL A 200 12.19 -5.63 -14.18
N ALA A 201 11.66 -4.61 -13.48
CA ALA A 201 10.40 -4.72 -12.76
C ALA A 201 9.25 -5.11 -13.70
N GLN A 202 9.21 -4.53 -14.91
CA GLN A 202 8.20 -4.85 -15.91
C GLN A 202 8.32 -6.31 -16.37
N VAL A 203 9.52 -6.76 -16.73
CA VAL A 203 9.78 -8.14 -17.14
C VAL A 203 9.37 -9.13 -16.05
N LEU A 204 9.80 -8.90 -14.81
CA LEU A 204 9.45 -9.77 -13.69
C LEU A 204 7.96 -9.75 -13.41
N SER A 205 7.31 -8.58 -13.41
CA SER A 205 5.86 -8.47 -13.18
C SER A 205 5.06 -9.22 -14.24
N THR A 206 5.46 -9.13 -15.52
CA THR A 206 4.83 -9.90 -16.60
C THR A 206 5.05 -11.40 -16.41
N ALA A 207 6.26 -11.83 -16.06
CA ALA A 207 6.55 -13.25 -15.81
C ALA A 207 5.70 -13.81 -14.66
N TYR A 208 5.65 -13.10 -13.52
CA TYR A 208 4.83 -13.51 -12.38
C TYR A 208 3.33 -13.46 -12.68
N ALA A 209 2.86 -12.49 -13.47
CA ALA A 209 1.47 -12.47 -13.91
C ALA A 209 1.11 -13.72 -14.74
N LEU A 210 2.00 -14.17 -15.64
CA LEU A 210 1.79 -15.40 -16.41
C LEU A 210 1.79 -16.64 -15.52
N ILE A 211 2.69 -16.71 -14.54
CA ILE A 211 2.69 -17.79 -13.54
C ILE A 211 1.37 -17.81 -12.77
N MET A 212 0.91 -16.67 -12.28
CA MET A 212 -0.36 -16.57 -11.55
C MET A 212 -1.57 -16.98 -12.42
N MET A 213 -1.56 -16.66 -13.71
CA MET A 213 -2.60 -17.14 -14.63
C MET A 213 -2.57 -18.66 -14.78
N ALA A 214 -1.38 -19.27 -14.91
CA ALA A 214 -1.24 -20.73 -14.97
C ALA A 214 -1.73 -21.41 -13.67
N VAL A 215 -1.48 -20.77 -12.53
CA VAL A 215 -1.95 -21.23 -11.22
C VAL A 215 -3.46 -21.18 -11.15
N ILE A 216 -4.09 -20.06 -11.51
CA ILE A 216 -5.56 -19.94 -11.49
C ILE A 216 -6.20 -21.03 -12.34
N VAL A 217 -5.67 -21.29 -13.53
CA VAL A 217 -6.14 -22.39 -14.40
C VAL A 217 -5.91 -23.76 -13.75
N GLY A 218 -4.71 -24.00 -13.21
CA GLY A 218 -4.38 -25.25 -12.52
C GLY A 218 -5.28 -25.52 -11.31
N THR A 219 -5.55 -24.50 -10.50
CA THR A 219 -6.46 -24.62 -9.36
C THR A 219 -7.90 -24.81 -9.80
N ALA A 220 -8.36 -24.15 -10.87
CA ALA A 220 -9.69 -24.36 -11.42
C ALA A 220 -9.89 -25.79 -11.96
N LEU A 221 -8.89 -26.38 -12.60
CA LEU A 221 -8.91 -27.78 -13.03
C LEU A 221 -8.96 -28.73 -11.84
N GLN A 222 -8.13 -28.48 -10.83
CA GLN A 222 -8.11 -29.28 -9.60
C GLN A 222 -9.45 -29.20 -8.85
N LEU A 223 -10.11 -28.05 -8.84
CA LEU A 223 -11.47 -27.87 -8.32
C LEU A 223 -12.51 -28.74 -9.04
N GLY A 224 -12.35 -28.89 -10.36
CA GLY A 224 -13.20 -29.75 -11.18
C GLY A 224 -13.01 -31.24 -10.91
N GLU A 225 -11.80 -31.65 -10.53
CA GLU A 225 -11.46 -33.04 -10.20
C GLU A 225 -11.80 -33.41 -8.74
N ASP A 226 -11.46 -32.54 -7.78
CA ASP A 226 -11.61 -32.79 -6.34
C ASP A 226 -13.04 -32.48 -5.81
N GLY A 227 -13.89 -31.84 -6.63
CA GLY A 227 -15.27 -31.47 -6.30
C GLY A 227 -15.41 -30.25 -5.37
N ILE A 228 -16.63 -29.71 -5.28
CA ILE A 228 -16.97 -28.45 -4.56
C ILE A 228 -16.69 -28.53 -3.04
N GLY A 229 -16.61 -29.74 -2.48
CA GLY A 229 -16.34 -29.96 -1.05
C GLY A 229 -14.85 -30.03 -0.67
N SER A 230 -13.93 -29.90 -1.63
CA SER A 230 -12.49 -29.94 -1.34
C SER A 230 -12.04 -28.68 -0.58
N PRO A 231 -11.02 -28.77 0.30
CA PRO A 231 -10.48 -27.60 1.01
C PRO A 231 -10.07 -26.46 0.06
N SER A 232 -9.54 -26.83 -1.12
CA SER A 232 -9.15 -25.90 -2.19
C SER A 232 -10.35 -25.17 -2.79
N ALA A 233 -11.49 -25.86 -2.94
CA ALA A 233 -12.74 -25.29 -3.44
C ALA A 233 -13.37 -24.32 -2.44
N ILE A 234 -13.38 -24.68 -1.15
CA ILE A 234 -13.92 -23.84 -0.09
C ILE A 234 -13.12 -22.53 0.01
N PHE A 235 -11.80 -22.58 -0.15
CA PHE A 235 -10.94 -21.39 -0.04
C PHE A 235 -11.08 -20.41 -1.23
N LEU A 236 -11.53 -20.87 -2.39
CA LEU A 236 -11.72 -20.03 -3.58
C LEU A 236 -13.16 -19.52 -3.75
N ILE A 237 -14.14 -20.20 -3.15
CA ILE A 237 -15.56 -19.86 -3.26
C ILE A 237 -16.05 -19.02 -2.06
N SER A 238 -15.31 -19.02 -0.93
CA SER A 238 -15.63 -18.21 0.26
C SER A 238 -15.06 -16.79 0.24
#